data_AF-A0A5E4HRF5-F1
#
_entry.id   AF-A0A5E4HRF5-F1
#
_cell.length_a   1.000
_cell.length_b   1.000
_cell.length_c   1.000
_cell.angle_alpha   90.00
_cell.angle_beta   90.00
_cell.angle_gamma   90.00
#
_symmetry.space_group_name_H-M   'P 1'
#
loop_
_entity.id
_entity.type
_entity.pdbx_description
1 polymer ?
#
loop_
_entity_poly.entity_id
_entity_poly.type
_entity_poly.pdbx_seq_one_letter_code
_entity_poly.pdbx_strand_id
1 'polypeptide(L)'
;MDVKEKALRKKIGGLGRVIVAFSGGVDSSVLAKIAHEELGDNAVAATLDSPTLSKIALAEAREVAASIGIRHTVLKHNELKNPDFARNPTDRCYHCKGMLSDEMRLLAISGGFNAIVEGTNADELNGHRPGFDAVKERGVLSPLAEIGFTKEEVRRLAKKLRLPVAAKPSDACLASRIPFGEEITPKKLERIEESEAYLKSLGIKQVRVRSHGDIARIEVRPDDFQMLLSKRQDVTENLRNAGFVYVTLDVSGYRTGSMIESLIEKEACVNRQSL
;
A
#
# COMPACT_ATOMS: atom_id res chain seq x y z
N MET A 1 9.36 -12.42 -21.07
CA MET A 1 8.36 -11.33 -20.95
C MET A 1 7.09 -11.64 -21.74
N ASP A 2 7.15 -11.73 -23.07
CA ASP A 2 5.94 -11.86 -23.90
C ASP A 2 5.13 -13.13 -23.63
N VAL A 3 5.78 -14.24 -23.26
CA VAL A 3 5.08 -15.47 -22.85
C VAL A 3 4.25 -15.25 -21.58
N LYS A 4 4.83 -14.62 -20.54
CA LYS A 4 4.12 -14.31 -19.29
C LYS A 4 2.99 -13.31 -19.52
N GLU A 5 3.21 -12.29 -20.35
CA GLU A 5 2.16 -11.32 -20.70
C GLU A 5 0.98 -11.99 -21.43
N LYS A 6 1.26 -12.83 -22.43
CA LYS A 6 0.21 -13.60 -23.13
C LYS A 6 -0.54 -14.52 -22.18
N ALA A 7 0.15 -15.19 -21.26
CA ALA A 7 -0.47 -16.02 -20.23
C ALA A 7 -1.39 -15.21 -19.31
N LEU A 8 -0.95 -14.01 -18.91
CA LEU A 8 -1.72 -13.11 -18.05
C LEU A 8 -2.99 -12.62 -18.76
N ARG A 9 -2.87 -12.15 -20.01
CA ARG A 9 -4.01 -11.74 -20.83
C ARG A 9 -5.01 -12.88 -21.01
N LYS A 10 -4.54 -14.07 -21.40
CA LYS A 10 -5.38 -15.27 -21.54
C LYS A 10 -6.10 -15.62 -20.24
N LYS A 11 -5.40 -15.59 -19.10
CA LYS A 11 -5.99 -15.88 -17.78
C LYS A 11 -7.08 -14.87 -17.45
N ILE A 12 -6.79 -13.57 -17.56
CA ILE A 12 -7.76 -12.50 -17.28
C ILE A 12 -8.97 -12.56 -18.23
N GLY A 13 -8.75 -12.71 -19.54
CA GLY A 13 -9.81 -12.86 -20.53
C GLY A 13 -10.73 -14.05 -20.27
N GLY A 14 -10.21 -15.14 -19.69
CA GLY A 14 -10.99 -16.33 -19.32
C GLY A 14 -11.83 -16.19 -18.05
N LEU A 15 -11.70 -15.11 -17.28
CA LEU A 15 -12.45 -14.92 -16.03
C LEU A 15 -13.86 -14.34 -16.23
N GLY A 16 -14.19 -13.85 -17.44
CA GLY A 16 -15.50 -13.24 -17.70
C GLY A 16 -15.59 -11.84 -17.11
N ARG A 17 -16.26 -11.67 -15.97
CA ARG A 17 -16.47 -10.37 -15.32
C ARG A 17 -15.66 -10.26 -14.03
N VAL A 18 -14.80 -9.25 -13.93
CA VAL A 18 -13.79 -9.16 -12.84
C VAL A 18 -13.83 -7.84 -12.09
N ILE A 19 -13.58 -7.94 -10.79
CA ILE A 19 -13.17 -6.82 -9.95
C ILE A 19 -11.65 -6.88 -9.80
N VAL A 20 -10.98 -5.78 -10.09
CA VAL A 20 -9.57 -5.58 -9.76
C VAL A 20 -9.49 -4.83 -8.45
N ALA A 21 -8.99 -5.46 -7.39
CA ALA A 21 -8.68 -4.79 -6.14
C ALA A 21 -7.53 -3.79 -6.38
N PHE A 22 -7.86 -2.51 -6.34
CA PHE A 22 -7.09 -1.47 -6.98
C PHE A 22 -6.58 -0.43 -6.00
N SER A 23 -5.25 -0.29 -5.93
CA SER A 23 -4.53 0.63 -5.03
C SER A 23 -3.90 1.82 -5.74
N GLY A 24 -3.97 1.90 -7.08
CA GLY A 24 -3.21 2.89 -7.87
C GLY A 24 -1.69 2.67 -7.85
N GLY A 25 -1.22 1.53 -7.31
CA GLY A 25 0.17 1.11 -7.40
C GLY A 25 0.48 0.45 -8.75
N VAL A 26 1.76 0.26 -9.06
CA VAL A 26 2.18 -0.28 -10.36
C VAL A 26 1.60 -1.66 -10.65
N ASP A 27 1.51 -2.55 -9.65
CA ASP A 27 1.06 -3.93 -9.85
C ASP A 27 -0.44 -4.00 -10.12
N SER A 28 -1.25 -3.35 -9.29
CA SER A 28 -2.70 -3.28 -9.47
C SER A 28 -3.08 -2.49 -10.73
N SER A 29 -2.27 -1.53 -11.17
CA SER A 29 -2.49 -0.78 -12.42
C SER A 29 -2.21 -1.59 -13.67
N VAL A 30 -1.18 -2.45 -13.65
CA VAL A 30 -0.93 -3.40 -14.75
C VAL A 30 -2.09 -4.37 -14.88
N LEU A 31 -2.58 -4.92 -13.77
CA LEU A 31 -3.76 -5.79 -13.79
C LEU A 31 -5.02 -5.07 -14.27
N ALA A 32 -5.27 -3.85 -13.78
CA ALA A 32 -6.41 -3.04 -14.20
C ALA A 32 -6.37 -2.74 -15.70
N LYS A 33 -5.19 -2.38 -16.24
CA LYS A 33 -4.99 -2.11 -17.66
C LYS A 33 -5.25 -3.34 -18.52
N ILE A 34 -4.70 -4.49 -18.14
CA ILE A 34 -4.92 -5.75 -18.86
C ILE A 34 -6.39 -6.17 -18.76
N ALA A 35 -7.00 -6.10 -17.58
CA ALA A 35 -8.42 -6.42 -17.42
C ALA A 35 -9.31 -5.55 -18.30
N HIS A 36 -9.05 -4.25 -18.37
CA HIS A 36 -9.80 -3.35 -19.25
C HIS A 36 -9.58 -3.67 -20.74
N GLU A 37 -8.36 -3.96 -21.17
CA GLU A 37 -8.07 -4.30 -22.57
C GLU A 37 -8.70 -5.64 -23.00
N GLU A 38 -8.74 -6.64 -22.12
CA GLU A 38 -9.26 -7.97 -22.46
C GLU A 38 -10.79 -8.09 -22.25
N LEU A 39 -11.36 -7.36 -21.29
CA LEU A 39 -12.75 -7.55 -20.85
C LEU A 39 -13.63 -6.30 -21.05
N GLY A 40 -13.06 -5.14 -21.37
CA GLY A 40 -13.80 -3.89 -21.56
C GLY A 40 -14.64 -3.53 -20.33
N ASP A 41 -15.96 -3.40 -20.53
CA ASP A 41 -16.94 -3.08 -19.48
C ASP A 41 -17.12 -4.18 -18.42
N ASN A 42 -16.65 -5.39 -18.70
CA ASN A 42 -16.70 -6.50 -17.75
C ASN A 42 -15.58 -6.41 -16.70
N ALA A 43 -14.67 -5.44 -16.78
CA ALA A 43 -13.70 -5.14 -15.74
C ALA A 43 -14.08 -3.86 -14.97
N VAL A 44 -13.94 -3.91 -13.64
CA VAL A 44 -14.03 -2.72 -12.77
C VAL A 44 -12.81 -2.69 -11.85
N ALA A 45 -12.23 -1.51 -11.68
CA ALA A 45 -11.25 -1.25 -10.63
C ALA A 45 -12.00 -0.83 -9.37
N ALA A 46 -11.69 -1.44 -8.22
CA ALA A 46 -12.33 -1.11 -6.95
C ALA A 46 -11.29 -0.70 -5.90
N THR A 47 -11.44 0.48 -5.31
CA THR A 47 -10.59 0.98 -4.23
C THR A 47 -11.40 1.10 -2.95
N LEU A 48 -10.83 0.65 -1.83
CA LEU A 48 -11.41 0.82 -0.52
C LEU A 48 -10.84 2.09 0.11
N ASP A 49 -11.68 3.11 0.26
CA ASP A 49 -11.39 4.36 0.93
C ASP A 49 -11.51 4.14 2.44
N SER A 50 -10.37 4.18 3.11
CA SER A 50 -10.19 3.71 4.46
C SER A 50 -9.24 4.64 5.24
N PRO A 51 -9.30 4.68 6.59
CA PRO A 51 -8.43 5.55 7.38
C PRO A 51 -6.93 5.35 7.16
N THR A 52 -6.50 4.17 6.66
CA THR A 52 -5.07 3.89 6.43
C THR A 52 -4.61 4.12 5.00
N LEU A 53 -5.53 4.45 4.09
CA LEU A 53 -5.26 4.93 2.75
C LEU A 53 -5.24 6.46 2.76
N SER A 54 -4.13 7.07 2.35
CA SER A 54 -4.07 8.52 2.29
C SER A 54 -4.97 9.08 1.17
N LYS A 55 -5.51 10.27 1.38
CA LYS A 55 -6.28 11.06 0.42
C LYS A 55 -5.50 11.30 -0.87
N ILE A 56 -4.19 11.54 -0.76
CA ILE A 56 -3.29 11.66 -1.91
C ILE A 56 -3.26 10.34 -2.70
N ALA A 57 -3.07 9.20 -2.03
CA ALA A 57 -3.04 7.90 -2.71
C ALA A 57 -4.40 7.54 -3.34
N LEU A 58 -5.52 7.91 -2.71
CA LEU A 58 -6.86 7.73 -3.28
C LEU A 58 -7.08 8.62 -4.52
N ALA A 59 -6.63 9.87 -4.48
CA ALA A 59 -6.68 10.78 -5.63
C ALA A 59 -5.83 10.24 -6.79
N GLU A 60 -4.59 9.83 -6.52
CA GLU A 60 -3.71 9.20 -7.50
C GLU A 60 -4.33 7.92 -8.08
N ALA A 61 -4.99 7.09 -7.27
CA ALA A 61 -5.70 5.91 -7.78
C ALA A 61 -6.80 6.30 -8.78
N ARG A 62 -7.62 7.31 -8.47
CA ARG A 62 -8.65 7.82 -9.39
C ARG A 62 -8.05 8.28 -10.72
N GLU A 63 -6.97 9.07 -10.67
CA GLU A 63 -6.27 9.55 -11.86
C GLU A 63 -5.73 8.40 -12.71
N VAL A 64 -5.15 7.38 -12.08
CA VAL A 64 -4.61 6.22 -12.79
C VAL A 64 -5.72 5.40 -13.43
N ALA A 65 -6.83 5.16 -12.73
CA ALA A 65 -7.98 4.47 -13.31
C ALA A 65 -8.56 5.25 -14.51
N ALA A 66 -8.68 6.57 -14.39
CA ALA A 66 -9.10 7.43 -15.49
C ALA A 66 -8.13 7.35 -16.68
N SER A 67 -6.82 7.34 -16.45
CA SER A 67 -5.81 7.20 -17.51
C SER A 67 -5.87 5.85 -18.23
N ILE A 68 -6.34 4.81 -17.54
CA ILE A 68 -6.54 3.46 -18.09
C ILE A 68 -7.82 3.40 -18.94
N GLY A 69 -8.84 4.20 -18.59
CA GLY A 69 -10.19 4.11 -19.14
C GLY A 69 -11.09 3.08 -18.44
N ILE A 70 -10.62 2.49 -17.33
CA ILE A 70 -11.38 1.48 -16.58
C ILE A 70 -12.40 2.15 -15.66
N ARG A 71 -13.60 1.56 -15.56
CA ARG A 71 -14.60 1.96 -14.56
C ARG A 71 -14.00 1.84 -13.17
N HIS A 72 -14.08 2.90 -12.37
CA HIS A 72 -13.54 2.94 -11.01
C HIS A 72 -14.66 3.10 -9.99
N THR A 73 -14.72 2.17 -9.05
CA THR A 73 -15.64 2.22 -7.90
C THR A 73 -14.84 2.46 -6.63
N VAL A 74 -15.27 3.41 -5.81
CA VAL A 74 -14.69 3.66 -4.48
C VAL A 74 -15.71 3.24 -3.42
N LEU A 75 -15.32 2.30 -2.56
CA LEU A 75 -16.12 1.79 -1.47
C LEU A 75 -15.57 2.33 -0.14
N LYS A 76 -16.45 2.70 0.79
CA LYS A 76 -16.03 3.12 2.12
C LYS A 76 -15.75 1.89 2.97
N HIS A 77 -14.60 1.89 3.65
CA HIS A 77 -14.21 0.83 4.58
C HIS A 77 -13.59 1.45 5.84
N ASN A 78 -13.69 0.76 6.96
CA ASN A 78 -13.03 1.19 8.18
C ASN A 78 -12.54 -0.01 9.00
N GLU A 79 -11.30 -0.39 8.75
CA GLU A 79 -10.57 -1.46 9.43
C GLU A 79 -10.29 -1.15 10.91
N LEU A 80 -10.36 0.12 11.34
CA LEU A 80 -10.17 0.49 12.75
C LEU A 80 -11.33 0.02 13.64
N LYS A 81 -12.48 -0.34 13.06
CA LYS A 81 -13.59 -0.96 13.80
C LYS A 81 -13.27 -2.39 14.24
N ASN A 82 -12.25 -3.02 13.65
CA ASN A 82 -11.83 -4.36 14.03
C ASN A 82 -10.65 -4.27 15.03
N PRO A 83 -10.82 -4.77 16.28
CA PRO A 83 -9.77 -4.73 17.28
C PRO A 83 -8.52 -5.55 16.90
N ASP A 84 -8.64 -6.56 16.04
CA ASP A 84 -7.50 -7.36 15.57
C ASP A 84 -6.65 -6.62 14.53
N PHE A 85 -7.19 -5.54 13.96
CA PHE A 85 -6.41 -4.58 13.20
C PHE A 85 -5.94 -3.41 14.07
N ALA A 86 -6.84 -2.80 14.84
CA ALA A 86 -6.59 -1.56 15.58
C ALA A 86 -5.49 -1.71 16.64
N ARG A 87 -5.37 -2.89 17.28
CA ARG A 87 -4.29 -3.19 18.23
C ARG A 87 -2.89 -3.29 17.60
N ASN A 88 -2.82 -3.25 16.27
CA ASN A 88 -1.59 -3.24 15.49
C ASN A 88 -0.66 -4.46 15.74
N PRO A 89 -1.18 -5.70 15.76
CA PRO A 89 -0.33 -6.87 15.93
C PRO A 89 0.55 -7.12 14.70
N THR A 90 1.52 -8.03 14.82
CA THR A 90 2.46 -8.38 13.73
C THR A 90 1.74 -8.96 12.51
N ASP A 91 0.58 -9.58 12.70
CA ASP A 91 -0.30 -10.13 11.69
C ASP A 91 -1.45 -9.19 11.28
N ARG A 92 -1.42 -7.88 11.62
CA ARG A 92 -2.49 -6.91 11.23
C ARG A 92 -2.85 -6.96 9.74
N CYS A 93 -1.88 -7.30 8.89
CA CYS A 93 -2.05 -7.37 7.45
C CYS A 93 -2.98 -8.53 7.04
N TYR A 94 -2.99 -9.64 7.79
CA TYR A 94 -3.96 -10.74 7.62
C TYR A 94 -5.38 -10.22 7.83
N HIS A 95 -5.64 -9.60 8.99
CA HIS A 95 -6.95 -9.05 9.33
C HIS A 95 -7.40 -7.97 8.33
N CYS A 96 -6.50 -7.05 7.98
CA CYS A 96 -6.77 -5.99 7.02
C CYS A 96 -7.16 -6.58 5.65
N LYS A 97 -6.29 -7.39 5.05
CA LYS A 97 -6.53 -7.97 3.72
C LYS A 97 -7.74 -8.89 3.70
N GLY A 98 -8.01 -9.58 4.81
CA GLY A 98 -9.22 -10.37 4.98
C GLY A 98 -10.48 -9.52 4.87
N MET A 99 -10.60 -8.48 5.70
CA MET A 99 -11.73 -7.55 5.64
C MET A 99 -11.90 -6.88 4.27
N LEU A 100 -10.80 -6.45 3.64
CA LEU A 100 -10.86 -5.86 2.29
C LEU A 100 -11.38 -6.87 1.26
N SER A 101 -10.96 -8.12 1.36
CA SER A 101 -11.41 -9.19 0.45
C SER A 101 -12.88 -9.55 0.68
N ASP A 102 -13.35 -9.52 1.93
CA ASP A 102 -14.76 -9.74 2.27
C ASP A 102 -15.65 -8.63 1.68
N GLU A 103 -15.23 -7.36 1.77
CA GLU A 103 -15.95 -6.24 1.15
C GLU A 103 -16.01 -6.37 -0.39
N MET A 104 -14.90 -6.76 -1.02
CA MET A 104 -14.86 -7.00 -2.46
C MET A 104 -15.76 -8.17 -2.89
N ARG A 105 -15.93 -9.19 -2.04
CA ARG A 105 -16.87 -10.30 -2.29
C ARG A 105 -18.32 -9.84 -2.27
N LEU A 106 -18.68 -8.93 -1.36
CA LEU A 106 -20.03 -8.33 -1.36
C LEU A 106 -20.29 -7.55 -2.65
N LEU A 107 -19.30 -6.78 -3.12
CA LEU A 107 -19.38 -6.12 -4.43
C LEU A 107 -19.47 -7.14 -5.58
N ALA A 108 -18.72 -8.24 -5.50
CA ALA A 108 -18.74 -9.28 -6.52
C ALA A 108 -20.12 -9.93 -6.66
N ILE A 109 -20.73 -10.31 -5.53
CA ILE A 109 -22.05 -10.95 -5.48
C ILE A 109 -23.12 -9.99 -5.99
N SER A 110 -23.17 -8.78 -5.43
CA SER A 110 -24.20 -7.78 -5.81
C SER A 110 -24.08 -7.31 -7.25
N GLY A 111 -22.85 -7.26 -7.78
CA GLY A 111 -22.57 -6.84 -9.15
C GLY A 111 -22.55 -7.97 -10.19
N GLY A 112 -22.68 -9.23 -9.79
CA GLY A 112 -22.59 -10.38 -10.70
C GLY A 112 -21.21 -10.56 -11.33
N PHE A 113 -20.14 -10.34 -10.56
CA PHE A 113 -18.75 -10.57 -10.98
C PHE A 113 -18.34 -12.01 -10.70
N ASN A 114 -17.58 -12.61 -11.62
CA ASN A 114 -17.12 -13.99 -11.53
C ASN A 114 -15.87 -14.15 -10.67
N ALA A 115 -15.03 -13.12 -10.61
CA ALA A 115 -13.76 -13.18 -9.89
C ALA A 115 -13.31 -11.83 -9.34
N ILE A 116 -12.48 -11.89 -8.30
CA ILE A 116 -11.73 -10.76 -7.77
C ILE A 116 -10.26 -11.07 -8.01
N VAL A 117 -9.51 -10.11 -8.56
CA VAL A 117 -8.06 -10.22 -8.77
C VAL A 117 -7.32 -9.12 -8.04
N GLU A 118 -6.14 -9.42 -7.51
CA GLU A 118 -5.31 -8.45 -6.79
C GLU A 118 -3.83 -8.53 -7.19
N GLY A 119 -3.07 -7.50 -6.79
CA GLY A 119 -1.77 -7.15 -7.34
C GLY A 119 -0.54 -7.87 -6.78
N THR A 120 -0.67 -8.88 -5.91
CA THR A 120 0.52 -9.59 -5.39
C THR A 120 1.35 -10.16 -6.54
N ASN A 121 2.64 -9.83 -6.56
CA ASN A 121 3.61 -10.35 -7.53
C ASN A 121 4.47 -11.48 -6.93
N ALA A 122 5.29 -12.13 -7.74
CA ALA A 122 6.04 -13.33 -7.35
C ALA A 122 7.11 -13.07 -6.27
N ASP A 123 7.75 -11.88 -6.29
CA ASP A 123 8.79 -11.54 -5.31
C ASP A 123 8.22 -11.41 -3.90
N GLU A 124 6.92 -11.11 -3.81
CA GLU A 124 6.18 -10.96 -2.57
C GLU A 124 5.80 -12.28 -1.91
N LEU A 125 5.99 -13.42 -2.58
CA LEU A 125 5.72 -14.75 -2.00
C LEU A 125 6.85 -15.26 -1.11
N ASN A 126 7.96 -14.54 -1.02
CA ASN A 126 9.09 -14.93 -0.18
C ASN A 126 8.84 -14.56 1.29
N GLY A 127 8.94 -15.54 2.18
CA GLY A 127 8.81 -15.37 3.63
C GLY A 127 7.37 -15.44 4.16
N HIS A 128 7.17 -15.10 5.42
CA HIS A 128 5.84 -15.09 6.04
C HIS A 128 5.05 -13.86 5.59
N ARG A 129 3.90 -14.09 4.93
CA ARG A 129 3.09 -13.06 4.25
C ARG A 129 1.63 -13.16 4.68
N PRO A 130 1.30 -12.81 5.94
CA PRO A 130 -0.04 -12.97 6.52
C PRO A 130 -1.15 -12.34 5.66
N GLY A 131 -0.86 -11.20 5.03
CA GLY A 131 -1.82 -10.55 4.14
C GLY A 131 -2.16 -11.35 2.87
N PHE A 132 -1.21 -12.13 2.33
CA PHE A 132 -1.45 -12.98 1.16
C PHE A 132 -2.24 -14.23 1.54
N ASP A 133 -1.98 -14.79 2.72
CA ASP A 133 -2.74 -15.94 3.23
C ASP A 133 -4.24 -15.61 3.33
N ALA A 134 -4.58 -14.44 3.88
CA ALA A 134 -5.96 -13.97 3.98
C ALA A 134 -6.66 -13.79 2.61
N VAL A 135 -5.92 -13.35 1.59
CA VAL A 135 -6.40 -13.20 0.20
C VAL A 135 -6.71 -14.57 -0.40
N LYS A 136 -5.78 -15.51 -0.25
CA LYS A 136 -5.89 -16.88 -0.77
C LYS A 136 -7.04 -17.65 -0.15
N GLU A 137 -7.20 -17.58 1.18
CA GLU A 137 -8.31 -18.20 1.92
C GLU A 137 -9.68 -17.71 1.44
N ARG A 138 -9.74 -16.47 0.92
CA ARG A 138 -10.94 -15.86 0.35
C ARG A 138 -11.05 -16.02 -1.16
N GLY A 139 -10.27 -16.91 -1.76
CA GLY A 139 -10.38 -17.22 -3.19
C GLY A 139 -10.21 -16.00 -4.11
N VAL A 140 -9.56 -14.94 -3.62
CA VAL A 140 -9.15 -13.81 -4.45
C VAL A 140 -7.91 -14.27 -5.22
N LEU A 141 -7.89 -14.02 -6.52
CA LEU A 141 -6.83 -14.49 -7.40
C LEU A 141 -5.66 -13.50 -7.40
N SER A 142 -4.45 -13.99 -7.58
CA SER A 142 -3.23 -13.17 -7.67
C SER A 142 -2.49 -13.49 -8.98
N PRO A 143 -3.03 -13.09 -10.16
CA PRO A 143 -2.54 -13.55 -11.45
C PRO A 143 -1.06 -13.24 -11.71
N LEU A 144 -0.55 -12.12 -11.20
CA LEU A 144 0.87 -11.76 -11.33
C LEU A 144 1.75 -12.78 -10.60
N ALA A 145 1.45 -13.08 -9.33
CA ALA A 145 2.13 -14.09 -8.54
C ALA A 145 2.01 -15.49 -9.15
N GLU A 146 0.80 -15.90 -9.56
CA GLU A 146 0.54 -17.23 -10.13
C GLU A 146 1.32 -17.49 -11.43
N ILE A 147 1.57 -16.46 -12.23
CA ILE A 147 2.34 -16.55 -13.49
C ILE A 147 3.84 -16.30 -13.26
N GLY A 148 4.22 -15.90 -12.05
CA GLY A 148 5.61 -15.68 -11.68
C GLY A 148 6.18 -14.33 -12.13
N PHE A 149 5.36 -13.28 -12.25
CA PHE A 149 5.85 -11.93 -12.55
C PHE A 149 6.65 -11.37 -11.38
N THR A 150 7.91 -11.00 -11.61
CA THR A 150 8.71 -10.25 -10.61
C THR A 150 8.35 -8.77 -10.63
N LYS A 151 8.73 -8.02 -9.60
CA LYS A 151 8.47 -6.58 -9.49
C LYS A 151 9.08 -5.80 -10.65
N GLU A 152 10.28 -6.19 -11.08
CA GLU A 152 10.96 -5.58 -12.22
C GLU A 152 10.20 -5.83 -13.52
N GLU A 153 9.72 -7.07 -13.73
CA GLU A 153 8.93 -7.41 -14.91
C GLU A 153 7.60 -6.64 -14.95
N VAL A 154 6.93 -6.48 -13.81
CA VAL A 154 5.72 -5.66 -13.69
C VAL A 154 6.01 -4.20 -14.06
N ARG A 155 7.11 -3.61 -13.58
CA ARG A 155 7.49 -2.23 -13.95
C ARG A 155 7.79 -2.10 -15.44
N ARG A 156 8.48 -3.07 -16.04
CA ARG A 156 8.74 -3.07 -17.49
C ARG A 156 7.45 -3.18 -18.28
N LEU A 157 6.52 -4.02 -17.85
CA LEU A 157 5.20 -4.13 -18.47
C LEU A 157 4.39 -2.84 -18.30
N ALA A 158 4.44 -2.19 -17.14
CA ALA A 158 3.81 -0.88 -16.92
C ALA A 158 4.35 0.19 -17.90
N LYS A 159 5.67 0.21 -18.16
CA LYS A 159 6.27 1.09 -19.17
C LYS A 159 5.77 0.76 -20.58
N LYS A 160 5.73 -0.52 -20.96
CA LYS A 160 5.20 -1.00 -22.26
C LYS A 160 3.75 -0.56 -22.46
N LEU A 161 2.94 -0.64 -21.41
CA LEU A 161 1.53 -0.23 -21.38
C LEU A 161 1.34 1.30 -21.20
N ARG A 162 2.44 2.08 -21.17
CA ARG A 162 2.44 3.55 -20.99
C ARG A 162 1.70 4.04 -19.74
N LEU A 163 1.76 3.26 -18.66
CA LEU A 163 1.13 3.64 -17.39
C LEU A 163 1.94 4.74 -16.68
N PRO A 164 1.29 5.80 -16.15
CA PRO A 164 1.98 6.91 -15.48
C PRO A 164 2.69 6.47 -14.18
N VAL A 165 2.26 5.35 -13.60
CA VAL A 165 2.80 4.80 -12.34
C VAL A 165 4.03 3.91 -12.51
N ALA A 166 4.55 3.74 -13.72
CA ALA A 166 5.67 2.81 -13.97
C ALA A 166 6.92 3.12 -13.12
N ALA A 167 7.17 4.41 -12.84
CA ALA A 167 8.27 4.88 -11.99
C ALA A 167 7.86 5.15 -10.53
N LYS A 168 6.58 5.00 -10.18
CA LYS A 168 6.06 5.28 -8.83
C LYS A 168 6.73 4.32 -7.82
N PRO A 169 7.32 4.82 -6.72
CA PRO A 169 7.80 3.98 -5.63
C PRO A 169 6.66 3.15 -5.03
N SER A 170 6.99 1.99 -4.45
CA SER A 170 6.01 1.24 -3.67
C SER A 170 5.62 2.05 -2.43
N ASP A 171 4.32 2.27 -2.23
CA ASP A 171 3.83 2.93 -1.03
C ASP A 171 3.19 1.90 -0.09
N ALA A 172 3.29 2.16 1.21
CA ALA A 172 2.69 1.33 2.26
C ALA A 172 1.56 2.09 2.93
N CYS A 173 0.61 1.39 3.56
CA CYS A 173 -0.48 2.04 4.30
C CYS A 173 0.05 2.92 5.45
N LEU A 174 -0.71 3.93 5.85
CA LEU A 174 -0.33 4.86 6.93
C LEU A 174 -0.06 4.13 8.26
N ALA A 175 -0.76 3.01 8.52
CA ALA A 175 -0.52 2.19 9.72
C ALA A 175 0.92 1.67 9.85
N SER A 176 1.65 1.51 8.73
CA SER A 176 3.07 1.13 8.79
C SER A 176 3.99 2.18 9.44
N ARG A 177 3.49 3.39 9.71
CA ARG A 177 4.22 4.44 10.43
C ARG A 177 4.09 4.32 11.95
N ILE A 178 3.25 3.41 12.43
CA ILE A 178 2.98 3.20 13.86
C ILE A 178 3.66 1.89 14.31
N PRO A 179 4.46 1.90 15.39
CA PRO A 179 5.09 0.71 15.96
C PRO A 179 4.09 -0.42 16.21
N PHE A 180 4.49 -1.66 15.89
CA PHE A 180 3.68 -2.84 16.23
C PHE A 180 3.39 -2.90 17.74
N GLY A 181 2.18 -3.35 18.08
CA GLY A 181 1.65 -3.37 19.44
C GLY A 181 1.13 -2.02 19.94
N GLU A 182 1.41 -0.91 19.25
CA GLU A 182 0.83 0.39 19.56
C GLU A 182 -0.50 0.57 18.79
N GLU A 183 -1.57 0.89 19.53
CA GLU A 183 -2.90 1.08 18.95
C GLU A 183 -2.91 2.13 17.83
N ILE A 184 -3.50 1.75 16.69
CA ILE A 184 -3.76 2.63 15.55
C ILE A 184 -5.05 3.39 15.81
N THR A 185 -4.96 4.72 15.88
CA THR A 185 -6.12 5.59 16.10
C THR A 185 -6.28 6.58 14.93
N PRO A 186 -7.51 7.08 14.67
CA PRO A 186 -7.74 8.09 13.64
C PRO A 186 -6.83 9.30 13.80
N LYS A 187 -6.68 9.80 15.05
CA LYS A 187 -5.81 10.95 15.36
C LYS A 187 -4.34 10.71 14.98
N LYS A 188 -3.81 9.50 15.20
CA LYS A 188 -2.44 9.16 14.80
C LYS A 188 -2.30 9.13 13.28
N LEU A 189 -3.27 8.54 12.57
CA LEU A 189 -3.24 8.46 11.11
C LEU A 189 -3.36 9.85 10.47
N GLU A 190 -4.22 10.71 10.99
CA GLU A 190 -4.43 12.09 10.52
C GLU A 190 -3.14 12.91 10.66
N ARG A 191 -2.53 12.96 11.85
CA ARG A 191 -1.27 13.70 12.03
C ARG A 191 -0.13 13.17 11.16
N ILE A 192 -0.07 11.85 10.92
CA ILE A 192 0.91 11.25 10.01
C ILE A 192 0.64 11.70 8.57
N GLU A 193 -0.61 11.61 8.12
CA GLU A 193 -1.02 11.99 6.77
C GLU A 193 -0.72 13.47 6.49
N GLU A 194 -1.12 14.36 7.40
CA GLU A 194 -0.88 15.80 7.30
C GLU A 194 0.62 16.11 7.21
N SER A 195 1.41 15.47 8.07
CA SER A 195 2.86 15.64 8.10
C SER A 195 3.53 15.15 6.80
N GLU A 196 3.13 13.97 6.30
CA GLU A 196 3.66 13.44 5.03
C GLU A 196 3.22 14.29 3.83
N ALA A 197 1.99 14.80 3.83
CA ALA A 197 1.48 15.68 2.78
C ALA A 197 2.25 17.00 2.74
N TYR A 198 2.50 17.61 3.90
CA TYR A 198 3.30 18.82 4.00
C TYR A 198 4.72 18.60 3.46
N LEU A 199 5.41 17.54 3.90
CA LEU A 199 6.76 17.24 3.42
C LEU A 199 6.80 16.98 1.90
N LYS A 200 5.79 16.29 1.34
CA LYS A 200 5.64 16.12 -0.11
C LYS A 200 5.43 17.45 -0.84
N SER A 201 4.74 18.40 -0.23
CA SER A 201 4.54 19.74 -0.81
C SER A 201 5.84 20.54 -0.96
N LEU A 202 6.89 20.18 -0.20
CA LEU A 202 8.24 20.75 -0.33
C LEU A 202 9.05 20.15 -1.50
N GLY A 203 8.45 19.24 -2.27
CA GLY A 203 9.09 18.53 -3.39
C GLY A 203 9.77 17.22 -3.00
N ILE A 204 9.70 16.81 -1.72
CA ILE A 204 10.29 15.55 -1.24
C ILE A 204 9.38 14.38 -1.64
N LYS A 205 9.84 13.55 -2.57
CA LYS A 205 8.99 12.51 -3.16
C LYS A 205 8.80 11.29 -2.25
N GLN A 206 9.86 10.91 -1.53
CA GLN A 206 9.87 9.72 -0.68
C GLN A 206 9.94 10.14 0.78
N VAL A 207 8.80 10.09 1.46
CA VAL A 207 8.65 10.52 2.86
C VAL A 207 8.00 9.41 3.68
N ARG A 208 8.49 9.21 4.90
CA ARG A 208 7.76 8.55 5.98
C ARG A 208 7.83 9.41 7.24
N VAL A 209 6.71 9.62 7.91
CA VAL A 209 6.69 10.22 9.25
C VAL A 209 6.29 9.14 10.24
N ARG A 210 7.28 8.55 10.92
CA ARG A 210 7.08 7.50 11.91
C ARG A 210 6.62 8.12 13.22
N SER A 211 5.54 7.59 13.78
CA SER A 211 4.91 8.09 14.99
C SER A 211 5.37 7.28 16.19
N HIS A 212 6.20 7.85 17.05
CA HIS A 212 6.67 7.23 18.29
C HIS A 212 6.17 8.05 19.49
N GLY A 213 4.94 7.78 19.96
CA GLY A 213 4.30 8.60 20.99
C GLY A 213 4.22 10.07 20.55
N ASP A 214 4.98 10.94 21.21
CA ASP A 214 5.04 12.39 20.91
C ASP A 214 6.16 12.78 19.92
N ILE A 215 6.90 11.80 19.40
CA ILE A 215 8.02 12.00 18.47
C ILE A 215 7.59 11.68 17.04
N ALA A 216 7.77 12.64 16.13
CA ALA A 216 7.80 12.41 14.69
C ALA A 216 9.23 12.09 14.25
N ARG A 217 9.50 10.86 13.82
CA ARG A 217 10.76 10.49 13.18
C ARG A 217 10.59 10.49 11.66
N ILE A 218 11.17 11.47 11.01
CA ILE A 218 11.12 11.66 9.56
C ILE A 218 12.15 10.74 8.90
N GLU A 219 11.72 9.97 7.91
CA GLU A 219 12.59 9.22 7.00
C GLU A 219 12.39 9.78 5.57
N VAL A 220 13.45 10.33 4.99
CA VAL A 220 13.52 10.76 3.59
C VAL A 220 14.77 10.16 2.94
N ARG A 221 14.93 10.27 1.63
CA ARG A 221 16.18 9.84 0.99
C ARG A 221 17.34 10.72 1.46
N PRO A 222 18.56 10.18 1.59
CA PRO A 222 19.74 10.99 1.92
C PRO A 222 19.91 12.22 1.03
N ASP A 223 19.61 12.09 -0.27
CA ASP A 223 19.65 13.19 -1.25
C ASP A 223 18.69 14.34 -0.90
N ASP A 224 17.61 14.06 -0.15
CA ASP A 224 16.61 15.05 0.28
C ASP A 224 16.96 15.68 1.64
N PHE A 225 18.04 15.26 2.32
CA PHE A 225 18.40 15.77 3.66
C PHE A 225 18.66 17.27 3.66
N GLN A 226 19.41 17.76 2.67
CA GLN A 226 19.74 19.18 2.59
C GLN A 226 18.48 20.04 2.40
N MET A 227 17.55 19.59 1.55
CA MET A 227 16.27 20.25 1.35
C MET A 227 15.48 20.32 2.65
N LEU A 228 15.32 19.18 3.34
CA LEU A 228 14.60 19.11 4.61
C LEU A 228 15.22 20.04 5.69
N LEU A 229 16.54 19.99 5.84
CA LEU A 229 17.26 20.80 6.84
C LEU A 229 17.21 22.30 6.53
N SER A 230 17.21 22.68 5.25
CA SER A 230 17.03 24.08 4.84
C SER A 230 15.67 24.66 5.24
N LYS A 231 14.66 23.79 5.42
CA LYS A 231 13.29 24.11 5.84
C LYS A 231 12.98 23.69 7.27
N ARG A 232 13.99 23.43 8.10
CA ARG A 232 13.83 22.81 9.44
C ARG A 232 12.84 23.55 10.36
N GLN A 233 12.77 24.88 10.29
CA GLN A 233 11.86 25.67 11.14
C GLN A 233 10.41 25.43 10.72
N ASP A 234 10.09 25.64 9.45
CA ASP A 234 8.76 25.41 8.88
C ASP A 234 8.29 23.96 9.08
N VAL A 235 9.19 22.99 8.88
CA VAL A 235 8.93 21.57 9.13
C VAL A 235 8.61 21.30 10.60
N THR A 236 9.41 21.86 11.51
CA THR A 236 9.21 21.66 12.95
C THR A 236 7.87 22.26 13.40
N GLU A 237 7.55 23.46 12.93
CA GLU A 237 6.30 24.14 13.27
C GLU A 237 5.09 23.38 12.72
N ASN A 238 5.12 22.97 11.45
CA ASN A 238 4.03 22.23 10.83
C ASN A 238 3.74 20.90 11.55
N LEU A 239 4.77 20.10 11.81
CA LEU A 239 4.60 18.80 12.48
C LEU A 239 4.20 18.97 13.95
N ARG A 240 4.60 20.07 14.61
CA ARG A 240 4.09 20.40 15.95
C ARG A 240 2.61 20.76 15.93
N ASN A 241 2.18 21.52 14.93
CA ASN A 241 0.76 21.85 14.75
C ASN A 241 -0.09 20.61 14.44
N ALA A 242 0.49 19.59 13.78
CA ALA A 242 -0.14 18.28 13.60
C ALA A 242 -0.21 17.45 14.91
N GLY A 243 0.44 17.89 15.98
CA GLY A 243 0.35 17.27 17.31
C GLY A 243 1.54 16.39 17.71
N PHE A 244 2.73 16.65 17.18
CA PHE A 244 3.99 16.11 17.71
C PHE A 244 4.68 17.11 18.65
N VAL A 245 5.41 16.64 19.66
CA VAL A 245 6.23 17.51 20.54
C VAL A 245 7.63 17.65 19.98
N TYR A 246 8.19 16.52 19.55
CA TYR A 246 9.55 16.43 19.02
C TYR A 246 9.52 16.02 17.55
N VAL A 247 10.34 16.68 16.75
CA VAL A 247 10.51 16.39 15.32
C VAL A 247 11.97 16.02 15.11
N THR A 248 12.20 14.82 14.59
CA THR A 248 13.53 14.24 14.40
C THR A 248 13.71 13.75 12.96
N LEU A 249 14.96 13.70 12.51
CA LEU A 249 15.35 13.08 11.25
C LEU A 249 16.06 11.77 11.58
N ASP A 250 15.63 10.67 10.95
CA ASP A 250 16.42 9.45 10.95
C ASP A 250 17.65 9.63 10.06
N VAL A 251 18.84 9.64 10.68
CA VAL A 251 20.12 9.82 9.98
C VAL A 251 20.45 8.69 9.00
N SER A 252 19.83 7.52 9.16
CA SER A 252 19.94 6.41 8.20
C SER A 252 19.08 6.64 6.96
N GLY A 253 18.14 7.60 7.02
CA GLY A 253 17.20 7.91 5.95
C GLY A 253 16.15 6.82 5.71
N TYR A 254 15.45 6.95 4.59
CA TYR A 254 14.40 6.03 4.17
C TYR A 254 14.96 4.63 3.83
N ARG A 255 14.42 3.61 4.49
CA ARG A 255 14.74 2.20 4.28
C ARG A 255 13.47 1.35 4.34
N THR A 256 13.40 0.31 3.51
CA THR A 256 12.31 -0.67 3.58
C THR A 256 12.45 -1.52 4.84
N GLY A 257 11.39 -1.67 5.62
CA GLY A 257 11.41 -2.52 6.81
C GLY A 257 11.96 -1.88 8.09
N SER A 258 12.22 -0.56 8.12
CA SER A 258 12.79 0.12 9.31
C SER A 258 12.02 -0.11 10.63
N MET A 259 10.70 -0.33 10.57
CA MET A 259 9.89 -0.62 11.76
C MET A 259 10.04 -2.07 12.26
N ILE A 260 10.48 -3.00 11.40
CA ILE A 260 10.71 -4.40 11.76
C ILE A 260 12.04 -4.55 12.50
N GLU A 261 13.04 -3.72 12.21
CA GLU A 261 14.33 -3.70 12.92
C GLU A 261 14.14 -3.63 14.43
N SER A 262 13.23 -2.75 14.89
CA SER A 262 12.92 -2.60 16.31
C SER A 262 12.31 -3.84 16.99
N LEU A 263 11.64 -4.71 16.22
CA LEU A 263 11.12 -5.99 16.73
C LEU A 263 12.26 -7.00 16.87
N ILE A 264 13.07 -7.14 15.82
CA ILE A 264 14.20 -8.08 15.78
C ILE A 264 15.22 -7.75 16.87
N GLU A 265 15.54 -6.48 17.06
CA GLU A 265 16.49 -6.05 18.09
C GLU A 265 15.97 -6.29 19.51
N LYS A 266 14.66 -6.09 19.74
CA LYS A 266 14.03 -6.38 21.05
C LYS A 266 14.05 -7.88 21.34
N GLU A 267 13.69 -8.73 20.38
CA GLU A 267 13.77 -10.19 20.52
C GLU A 267 15.22 -10.64 20.77
N ALA A 268 16.19 -10.08 20.02
CA ALA A 268 17.60 -10.36 20.20
C ALA A 268 18.19 -9.84 21.53
N CYS A 269 17.59 -8.80 22.13
CA CYS A 269 17.96 -8.28 23.45
C CYS A 269 17.39 -9.16 24.57
N VAL A 270 16.12 -9.56 24.47
CA VAL A 270 15.49 -10.51 25.41
C VAL A 270 16.25 -11.83 25.46
N ASN A 271 16.63 -12.37 24.29
CA ASN A 271 17.42 -13.60 24.21
C ASN A 271 18.84 -13.46 24.79
N ARG A 272 19.41 -12.24 24.79
CA ARG A 272 20.72 -11.96 25.40
C ARG A 272 20.67 -11.74 26.91
N GLN A 273 19.52 -11.37 27.46
CA GLN A 273 19.31 -11.23 28.91
C GLN A 273 18.87 -12.55 29.58
N SER A 274 18.57 -13.57 28.77
CA SER A 274 18.13 -14.90 29.22
C SER A 274 19.26 -15.95 29.24
N LEU A 275 20.52 -15.50 29.10
CA LEU A 275 21.77 -16.26 29.19
C LEU A 275 22.62 -15.68 30.32
#